data_AF-A0AAF0A121-F1
#
_entry.id   AF-A0AAF0A121-F1
#
_cell.length_a   1.000
_cell.length_b   1.000
_cell.length_c   1.000
_cell.angle_alpha   90.00
_cell.angle_beta   90.00
_cell.angle_gamma   90.00
#
_symmetry.space_group_name_H-M   'P 1'
#
loop_
_entity.id
_entity.type
_entity.pdbx_description
1 polymer ?
#
loop_
_entity_poly.entity_id
_entity_poly.type
_entity_poly.pdbx_seq_one_letter_code
_entity_poly.pdbx_strand_id
1 'polypeptide(L)'
;MFYDCLKNISRYRGIHPHLDAAITFLQTTDLRQLAEGKYPILGEKVFAVIQRNQLSKADNALLEYHKRYADCHLLLAGNECIRYGIGNQAEAVPFEQEADIGFVTCDRTYDLDLVDDSFA
;
A
#
# COMPACT_ATOMS: atom_id res chain seq x y z
N MET A 1 -2.24 9.64 0.24
CA MET A 1 -2.58 8.65 -0.80
C MET A 1 -2.27 9.24 -2.15
N PHE A 2 -1.54 8.51 -2.98
CA PHE A 2 -1.47 8.76 -4.41
C PHE A 2 -2.35 7.70 -5.09
N TYR A 3 -2.80 7.96 -6.30
CA TYR A 3 -3.38 6.91 -7.14
C TYR A 3 -3.11 7.29 -8.58
N ASP A 4 -2.32 6.47 -9.26
CA ASP A 4 -1.91 6.72 -10.64
C ASP A 4 -1.48 5.41 -11.31
N CYS A 5 -1.18 5.48 -12.60
CA CYS A 5 -0.59 4.40 -13.36
C CYS A 5 0.92 4.32 -13.10
N LEU A 6 1.45 3.10 -13.00
CA LEU A 6 2.87 2.79 -12.79
C LEU A 6 3.76 3.43 -13.85
N LYS A 7 3.28 3.62 -15.09
CA LYS A 7 4.02 4.35 -16.14
C LYS A 7 4.38 5.79 -15.73
N ASN A 8 3.61 6.40 -14.83
CA ASN A 8 3.80 7.74 -14.33
C ASN A 8 4.63 7.78 -13.03
N ILE A 9 5.00 6.63 -12.45
CA ILE A 9 5.59 6.58 -11.10
C ILE A 9 6.90 7.37 -10.99
N SER A 10 7.65 7.52 -12.09
CA SER A 10 8.86 8.36 -12.14
C SER A 10 8.61 9.83 -11.81
N ARG A 11 7.38 10.33 -12.00
CA ARG A 11 7.00 11.73 -11.69
C ARG A 11 6.99 12.01 -10.19
N TYR A 12 6.93 10.97 -9.36
CA TYR A 12 6.92 11.05 -7.90
C TYR A 12 8.32 11.03 -7.28
N ARG A 13 9.36 10.99 -8.13
CA ARG A 13 10.74 11.09 -7.65
C ARG A 13 11.03 12.45 -6.99
N GLY A 14 11.93 12.45 -6.02
CA GLY A 14 12.34 13.65 -5.29
C GLY A 14 11.40 14.09 -4.17
N ILE A 15 10.25 13.42 -3.97
CA ILE A 15 9.37 13.65 -2.82
C ILE A 15 10.07 13.19 -1.52
N HIS A 16 10.67 11.98 -1.56
CA HIS A 16 11.40 11.43 -0.43
C HIS A 16 12.44 10.39 -0.91
N PRO A 17 13.65 10.34 -0.36
CA PRO A 17 14.70 9.40 -0.81
C PRO A 17 14.31 7.92 -0.68
N HIS A 18 13.48 7.57 0.31
CA HIS A 18 12.98 6.20 0.44
C HIS A 18 11.99 5.83 -0.68
N LEU A 19 11.16 6.79 -1.11
CA LEU A 19 10.28 6.59 -2.26
C LEU A 19 11.12 6.46 -3.53
N ASP A 20 12.18 7.25 -3.69
CA ASP A 20 13.10 7.10 -4.83
C ASP A 20 13.74 5.71 -4.91
N ALA A 21 14.10 5.12 -3.77
CA ALA A 21 14.61 3.76 -3.70
C ALA A 21 13.55 2.72 -4.10
N ALA A 22 12.31 2.88 -3.62
CA ALA A 22 11.19 2.03 -4.03
C ALA A 22 10.90 2.15 -5.54
N ILE A 23 10.88 3.37 -6.09
CA ILE A 23 10.68 3.61 -7.52
C ILE A 23 11.79 2.96 -8.34
N THR A 24 13.05 3.08 -7.93
CA THR A 24 14.17 2.39 -8.62
C THR A 24 13.94 0.88 -8.63
N PHE A 25 13.58 0.29 -7.49
CA PHE A 25 13.27 -1.14 -7.42
C PHE A 25 12.13 -1.55 -8.36
N LEU A 26 11.03 -0.80 -8.40
CA LEU A 26 9.89 -1.07 -9.28
C LEU A 26 10.25 -0.96 -10.77
N GLN A 27 11.23 -0.12 -11.13
CA GLN A 27 11.66 0.06 -12.52
C GLN A 27 12.71 -0.95 -12.99
N THR A 28 13.48 -1.51 -12.07
CA THR A 28 14.60 -2.41 -12.40
C THR A 28 14.30 -3.88 -12.13
N THR A 29 13.15 -4.19 -11.52
CA THR A 29 12.79 -5.55 -11.10
C THR A 29 11.51 -6.00 -11.77
N ASP A 30 11.52 -7.19 -12.38
CA ASP A 30 10.30 -7.84 -12.84
C ASP A 30 9.60 -8.51 -11.66
N LEU A 31 8.64 -7.80 -11.06
CA LEU A 31 7.91 -8.25 -9.87
C LEU A 31 7.12 -9.55 -10.11
N ARG A 32 6.72 -9.83 -11.36
CA ARG A 32 5.93 -11.02 -11.70
C ARG A 32 6.75 -12.31 -11.64
N GLN A 33 8.08 -12.19 -11.56
CA GLN A 33 9.02 -13.32 -11.43
C GLN A 33 9.44 -13.56 -9.97
N LEU A 34 9.04 -12.69 -9.04
CA LEU A 34 9.35 -12.87 -7.63
C LEU A 34 8.40 -13.89 -7.00
N ALA A 35 8.95 -14.72 -6.12
CA ALA A 35 8.16 -15.59 -5.27
C ALA A 35 7.46 -14.78 -4.15
N GLU A 36 6.46 -15.37 -3.51
CA GLU A 36 5.86 -14.75 -2.32
C GLU A 36 6.92 -14.61 -1.20
N GLY A 37 6.97 -13.45 -0.56
CA GLY A 37 7.96 -13.16 0.48
C GLY A 37 8.27 -11.68 0.65
N LYS A 38 9.20 -11.40 1.57
CA LYS A 38 9.68 -10.05 1.90
C LYS A 38 11.04 -9.82 1.25
N TYR A 39 11.15 -8.72 0.50
CA TYR A 39 12.33 -8.32 -0.24
C TYR A 39 12.84 -6.97 0.30
N PRO A 40 13.93 -6.95 1.09
CA PRO A 40 14.56 -5.71 1.53
C PRO A 40 15.11 -4.93 0.34
N ILE A 41 14.75 -3.64 0.23
CA ILE A 41 15.25 -2.72 -0.81
C ILE A 41 16.28 -1.78 -0.20
N LEU A 42 16.01 -1.26 1.01
CA LEU A 42 16.91 -0.39 1.76
C LEU A 42 16.89 -0.76 3.24
N GLY A 43 17.51 -1.90 3.57
CA GLY A 43 17.46 -2.47 4.93
C GLY A 43 16.01 -2.64 5.38
N GLU A 44 15.68 -2.13 6.56
CA GLU A 44 14.30 -2.15 7.09
C GLU A 44 13.48 -0.93 6.68
N LYS A 45 14.07 0.09 6.05
CA LYS A 45 13.41 1.36 5.73
C LYS A 45 12.48 1.28 4.53
N VAL A 46 12.84 0.41 3.57
CA VAL A 46 12.08 0.16 2.35
C VAL A 46 12.19 -1.32 2.03
N PHE A 47 11.06 -1.97 1.87
CA PHE A 47 10.97 -3.37 1.48
C PHE A 47 9.69 -3.59 0.68
N ALA A 48 9.71 -4.57 -0.22
CA ALA A 48 8.53 -5.05 -0.90
C ALA A 48 8.03 -6.33 -0.23
N VAL A 49 6.71 -6.50 -0.18
CA VAL A 49 6.07 -7.75 0.22
C VAL A 49 5.29 -8.26 -0.98
N ILE A 50 5.69 -9.41 -1.51
CA ILE A 50 4.98 -10.11 -2.57
C ILE A 50 4.10 -11.16 -1.90
N GLN A 51 2.80 -11.09 -2.13
CA GLN A 51 1.83 -11.98 -1.49
C GLN A 51 0.64 -12.24 -2.42
N ARG A 52 -0.07 -13.35 -2.16
CA ARG A 52 -1.33 -13.69 -2.81
C ARG A 52 -2.44 -13.73 -1.77
N ASN A 53 -3.42 -12.86 -1.94
CA ASN A 53 -4.53 -12.72 -1.01
C ASN A 53 -5.81 -13.30 -1.59
N GLN A 54 -6.62 -13.92 -0.74
CA GLN A 54 -8.02 -14.22 -1.04
C GLN A 54 -8.88 -13.12 -0.41
N LEU A 55 -9.57 -12.35 -1.24
CA LEU A 55 -10.36 -11.22 -0.78
C LEU A 55 -11.56 -11.67 0.06
N SER A 56 -11.82 -10.96 1.15
CA SER A 56 -13.02 -11.12 1.96
C SER A 56 -14.25 -10.61 1.20
N LYS A 57 -15.39 -11.27 1.39
CA LYS A 57 -16.70 -10.78 0.91
C LYS A 57 -17.45 -9.95 1.96
N ALA A 58 -16.92 -9.90 3.18
CA ALA A 58 -17.54 -9.14 4.27
C ALA A 58 -17.18 -7.66 4.13
N ASP A 59 -18.19 -6.80 4.18
CA ASP A 59 -17.99 -5.36 4.26
C ASP A 59 -17.41 -5.01 5.64
N ASN A 60 -16.18 -4.49 5.65
CA ASN A 60 -15.49 -4.08 6.88
C ASN A 60 -15.39 -2.55 6.90
N ALA A 61 -15.98 -1.94 7.92
CA ALA A 61 -15.90 -0.50 8.14
C ALA A 61 -14.59 -0.06 8.80
N LEU A 62 -13.78 -1.01 9.31
CA LEU A 62 -12.50 -0.72 9.92
C LEU A 62 -11.43 -0.49 8.85
N LEU A 63 -10.71 0.61 8.99
CA LEU A 63 -9.60 1.00 8.13
C LEU A 63 -8.30 0.88 8.92
N GLU A 64 -7.37 0.09 8.39
CA GLU A 64 -6.02 -0.04 8.91
C GLU A 64 -5.20 1.22 8.63
N TYR A 65 -4.30 1.58 9.53
CA TYR A 65 -3.33 2.64 9.30
C TYR A 65 -1.99 2.36 9.99
N HIS A 66 -0.95 3.01 9.46
CA HIS A 66 0.43 2.92 9.90
C HIS A 66 0.96 4.31 10.32
N LYS A 67 1.95 4.35 11.21
CA LYS A 67 2.64 5.59 11.61
C LYS A 67 4.09 5.64 11.15
N ARG A 68 4.75 4.49 11.00
CA ARG A 68 6.18 4.39 10.65
C ARG A 68 6.38 4.09 9.18
N TYR A 69 5.52 3.29 8.56
CA TYR A 69 5.57 3.02 7.12
C TYR A 69 4.44 3.72 6.36
N ALA A 70 4.74 4.07 5.12
CA ALA A 70 3.75 4.46 4.14
C ALA A 70 3.65 3.34 3.11
N ASP A 71 2.42 3.01 2.74
CA ASP A 71 2.15 1.94 1.81
C ASP A 71 2.21 2.42 0.36
N CYS A 72 2.65 1.51 -0.51
CA CYS A 72 2.57 1.62 -1.96
C CYS A 72 2.01 0.30 -2.47
N HIS A 73 0.69 0.24 -2.67
CA HIS A 73 0.00 -0.97 -3.10
C HIS A 73 0.02 -1.06 -4.63
N LEU A 74 0.34 -2.24 -5.15
CA LEU A 74 0.41 -2.51 -6.58
C LEU A 74 -0.22 -3.87 -6.86
N LEU A 75 -1.23 -3.90 -7.71
CA LEU A 75 -1.84 -5.14 -8.16
C LEU A 75 -1.01 -5.76 -9.28
N LEU A 76 -0.48 -6.96 -9.05
CA LEU A 76 0.30 -7.68 -10.07
C LEU A 76 -0.56 -8.53 -11.00
N ALA A 77 -1.67 -9.06 -10.48
CA ALA A 77 -2.66 -9.86 -11.21
C ALA A 77 -3.98 -9.95 -10.43
N GLY A 78 -5.09 -10.06 -11.15
CA GLY A 78 -6.42 -10.24 -10.57
C GLY A 78 -7.20 -8.93 -10.51
N ASN A 79 -7.94 -8.73 -9.42
CA ASN A 79 -8.69 -7.51 -9.16
C ASN A 79 -8.78 -7.30 -7.65
N GLU A 80 -8.62 -6.07 -7.20
CA GLU A 80 -8.72 -5.70 -5.79
C GLU A 80 -9.39 -4.33 -5.66
N CYS A 81 -10.34 -4.21 -4.73
CA CYS A 81 -10.90 -2.93 -4.35
C CYS A 81 -10.39 -2.60 -2.96
N ILE A 82 -9.71 -1.46 -2.84
CA ILE A 82 -9.28 -0.92 -1.55
C ILE A 82 -10.20 0.22 -1.13
N ARG A 83 -10.33 0.42 0.17
CA ARG A 83 -11.09 1.52 0.74
C ARG A 83 -10.15 2.43 1.51
N TYR A 84 -10.26 3.73 1.29
CA TYR A 84 -9.54 4.72 2.09
C TYR A 84 -10.51 5.71 2.72
N GLY A 85 -10.14 6.21 3.90
CA GLY A 85 -10.95 7.14 4.68
C GLY A 85 -10.37 8.55 4.71
N ILE A 86 -11.24 9.55 4.80
CA ILE A 86 -10.86 10.96 4.96
C ILE A 86 -11.82 11.68 5.90
N GLY A 87 -11.33 12.68 6.62
CA GLY A 87 -12.11 13.49 7.55
C GLY A 87 -11.88 13.06 9.00
N ASN A 88 -12.90 13.16 9.85
CA ASN A 88 -12.76 12.77 11.24
C ASN A 88 -12.58 11.26 11.32
N GLN A 89 -11.72 10.86 12.25
CA GLN A 89 -11.37 9.47 12.50
C GLN A 89 -11.70 9.16 13.96
N ALA A 90 -12.31 8.00 14.19
CA ALA A 90 -12.51 7.46 15.53
C ALA A 90 -11.71 6.17 15.68
N GLU A 91 -10.87 6.10 16.71
CA GLU A 91 -10.11 4.89 17.04
C GLU A 91 -11.07 3.75 17.38
N ALA A 92 -10.92 2.63 16.68
CA ALA A 92 -11.71 1.41 16.87
C ALA A 92 -10.87 0.31 17.54
N VAL A 93 -9.60 0.21 17.17
CA VAL A 93 -8.61 -0.65 17.81
C VAL A 93 -7.36 0.18 18.11
N PRO A 94 -6.88 0.18 19.37
CA PRO A 94 -5.68 0.92 19.75
C PRO A 94 -4.47 0.55 18.89
N PHE A 95 -3.65 1.56 18.60
CA PHE A 95 -2.44 1.38 17.83
C PHE A 95 -1.40 0.50 18.55
N GLU A 96 -0.95 -0.57 17.90
CA GLU A 96 0.13 -1.44 18.33
C GLU A 96 1.46 -0.97 17.73
N GLN A 97 2.37 -0.51 18.59
CA GLN A 97 3.59 0.17 18.16
C GLN A 97 4.62 -0.75 17.48
N GLU A 98 4.74 -2.01 17.94
CA GLU A 98 5.73 -2.94 17.39
C GLU A 98 5.35 -3.38 15.97
N ALA A 99 4.07 -3.73 15.77
CA ALA A 99 3.51 -4.11 14.48
C ALA A 99 3.20 -2.93 13.54
N ASP A 100 3.26 -1.68 14.04
CA ASP A 100 2.90 -0.46 13.29
C ASP A 100 1.46 -0.47 12.77
N ILE A 101 0.52 -1.01 13.52
CA ILE A 101 -0.85 -1.25 13.04
C ILE A 101 -1.87 -0.69 14.03
N GLY A 102 -2.92 -0.07 13.51
CA GLY A 102 -4.11 0.33 14.27
C GLY A 102 -5.32 0.37 13.36
N PHE A 103 -6.52 0.46 13.94
CA PHE A 103 -7.76 0.51 13.17
C PHE A 103 -8.63 1.69 13.58
N VAL A 104 -9.13 2.41 12.58
CA VAL A 104 -10.08 3.52 12.75
C VAL A 104 -11.35 3.28 11.95
N THR A 105 -12.38 4.03 12.30
CA THR A 105 -13.51 4.32 11.40
C THR A 105 -13.41 5.76 10.92
N CYS A 106 -13.94 6.05 9.74
CA CYS A 106 -13.94 7.38 9.13
C CYS A 106 -15.35 7.79 8.71
N ASP A 107 -15.69 9.06 8.88
CA ASP A 107 -17.00 9.61 8.46
C ASP A 107 -17.23 9.50 6.95
N ARG A 108 -16.14 9.56 6.17
CA ARG A 108 -16.17 9.45 4.71
C ARG A 108 -15.15 8.44 4.26
N THR A 109 -15.60 7.48 3.46
CA THR A 109 -14.78 6.46 2.83
C THR A 109 -15.01 6.48 1.33
N TYR A 110 -13.98 6.13 0.57
CA TYR A 110 -14.04 6.00 -0.87
C TYR A 110 -13.44 4.67 -1.27
N ASP A 111 -14.14 4.00 -2.17
CA ASP A 111 -13.70 2.74 -2.77
C ASP A 111 -12.91 3.04 -4.03
N LEU A 112 -11.84 2.29 -4.21
CA LEU A 112 -10.88 2.46 -5.28
C LEU A 112 -10.50 1.09 -5.83
N ASP A 113 -10.79 0.86 -7.10
CA ASP A 113 -10.34 -0.33 -7.80
C ASP A 113 -8.86 -0.20 -8.13
N LEU A 114 -8.04 -1.07 -7.55
CA LEU A 114 -6.71 -1.34 -8.04
C LEU A 114 -6.86 -2.21 -9.30
N VAL A 115 -6.41 -1.64 -10.41
CA VAL A 115 -6.42 -2.28 -11.73
C VAL A 115 -4.99 -2.51 -12.21
N ASP A 116 -4.84 -3.28 -13.29
CA ASP A 116 -3.55 -3.57 -13.89
C ASP A 116 -2.70 -2.29 -14.09
N ASP A 117 -1.45 -2.37 -13.68
CA ASP A 117 -0.46 -1.29 -13.75
C ASP A 117 -0.89 0.01 -13.02
N SER A 118 -1.82 -0.05 -12.06
CA SER A 118 -2.11 1.06 -11.13
C SER A 118 -1.45 0.86 -9.77
N PHE A 119 -1.10 1.95 -9.10
CA PHE A 119 -0.62 1.94 -7.72
C PHE A 119 -1.39 2.93 -6.87
N ALA A 120 -1.46 2.66 -5.56
CA ALA A 120 -2.01 3.56 -4.55
C ALA A 120 -1.05 3.80 -3.39
#